data_AF-A0A1I3YKQ3-F1
#
_entry.id   AF-A0A1I3YKQ3-F1
#
_cell.length_a   1.000
_cell.length_b   1.000
_cell.length_c   1.000
_cell.angle_alpha   90.00
_cell.angle_beta   90.00
_cell.angle_gamma   90.00
#
_symmetry.space_group_name_H-M   'P 1'
#
loop_
_entity.id
_entity.type
_entity.pdbx_description
1 polymer ?
#
loop_
_entity_poly.entity_id
_entity_poly.type
_entity_poly.pdbx_seq_one_letter_code
_entity_poly.pdbx_strand_id
1 'polypeptide(L)'
;MTATKPGDQIVDPDGRVGTVLSVRPLTDLIEENRAWLRGLYEVIREQDEIDAVARDWRRRNDREHIRQAINTVARENAGHVHIADIRPLLPGHIDPHQPGAYICAQVRMGRLIPTGQYRPNGQHKSRNRTKPAQVYRLAAPIPEEES
;
A
#
# COMPACT_ATOMS: atom_id res chain seq x y z
N MET A 1 -34.62 -30.55 -21.85
CA MET A 1 -34.00 -30.54 -20.50
C MET A 1 -34.57 -29.34 -19.76
N THR A 2 -35.39 -29.59 -18.74
CA THR A 2 -36.00 -28.54 -17.90
C THR A 2 -34.96 -28.01 -16.91
N ALA A 3 -34.75 -26.69 -16.89
CA ALA A 3 -33.86 -26.06 -15.92
C ALA A 3 -34.50 -26.10 -14.52
N THR A 4 -33.81 -26.70 -13.56
CA THR A 4 -34.18 -26.75 -12.14
C THR A 4 -34.15 -25.33 -11.55
N LYS A 5 -35.18 -24.96 -10.80
CA LYS A 5 -35.29 -23.65 -10.14
C LYS A 5 -34.73 -23.70 -8.71
N PRO A 6 -34.25 -22.58 -8.15
CA PRO A 6 -33.95 -22.49 -6.73
C PRO A 6 -35.14 -22.95 -5.88
N GLY A 7 -34.89 -23.82 -4.90
CA GLY A 7 -35.93 -24.44 -4.08
C GLY A 7 -36.44 -25.80 -4.57
N ASP A 8 -36.10 -26.22 -5.79
CA ASP A 8 -36.40 -27.58 -6.24
C ASP A 8 -35.62 -28.61 -5.40
N GLN A 9 -36.27 -29.73 -5.11
CA GLN A 9 -35.62 -30.86 -4.44
C GLN A 9 -34.85 -31.68 -5.47
N ILE A 10 -33.59 -31.98 -5.16
CA ILE A 10 -32.76 -32.93 -5.90
C ILE A 10 -32.59 -34.16 -5.02
N VAL A 11 -32.91 -35.32 -5.56
CA VAL A 11 -32.62 -36.60 -4.92
C VAL A 11 -31.34 -37.15 -5.55
N ASP A 12 -30.32 -37.39 -4.74
CA ASP A 12 -29.10 -38.04 -5.22
C ASP A 12 -29.31 -39.55 -5.47
N PRO A 13 -28.40 -40.23 -6.17
CA PRO A 13 -28.53 -41.66 -6.48
C PRO A 13 -28.61 -42.56 -5.24
N ASP A 14 -28.12 -42.09 -4.08
CA ASP A 14 -28.20 -42.75 -2.78
C ASP A 14 -29.46 -42.39 -1.97
N GLY A 15 -30.38 -41.62 -2.55
CA GLY A 15 -31.71 -41.35 -1.99
C GLY A 15 -31.77 -40.20 -0.98
N ARG A 16 -30.69 -39.42 -0.81
CA ARG A 16 -30.71 -38.20 -0.01
C ARG A 16 -31.35 -37.06 -0.79
N VAL A 17 -32.23 -36.35 -0.10
CA VAL A 17 -32.91 -35.17 -0.63
C VAL A 17 -32.12 -33.92 -0.24
N GLY A 18 -31.58 -33.22 -1.23
CA GLY A 18 -31.01 -31.88 -1.08
C GLY A 18 -31.91 -30.83 -1.73
N THR A 19 -31.84 -29.58 -1.27
CA THR A 19 -32.55 -28.46 -1.90
C THR A 19 -31.58 -27.68 -2.78
N VAL A 20 -32.00 -27.28 -3.99
CA VAL A 20 -31.22 -26.36 -4.82
C VAL A 20 -31.11 -25.02 -4.10
N LEU A 21 -29.95 -24.78 -3.47
CA LEU A 21 -29.61 -23.48 -2.93
C LEU A 21 -29.55 -22.48 -4.10
N SER A 22 -30.06 -21.27 -3.87
CA SER A 22 -29.98 -20.17 -4.82
C SER A 22 -28.55 -20.00 -5.31
N VAL A 23 -28.31 -20.33 -6.57
CA VAL A 23 -27.02 -20.12 -7.22
C VAL A 23 -26.94 -18.64 -7.54
N ARG A 24 -26.33 -17.86 -6.65
CA ARG A 24 -25.98 -16.48 -7.01
C ARG A 24 -24.95 -16.52 -8.14
N PRO A 25 -25.04 -15.62 -9.13
CA PRO A 25 -23.97 -15.43 -10.09
C PRO A 25 -22.64 -15.20 -9.37
N LEU A 26 -21.57 -15.85 -9.85
CA LEU A 26 -20.21 -15.66 -9.30
C LEU A 26 -19.80 -14.17 -9.33
N THR A 27 -20.34 -13.40 -10.27
CA THR A 27 -20.13 -11.95 -10.39
C THR A 27 -20.63 -11.18 -9.17
N ASP A 28 -21.80 -11.52 -8.65
CA ASP A 28 -22.41 -10.82 -7.52
C ASP A 28 -21.62 -11.08 -6.23
N LEU A 29 -21.14 -12.31 -6.05
CA LEU A 29 -20.22 -12.70 -4.98
C LEU A 29 -18.87 -11.98 -5.08
N ILE A 30 -18.35 -11.76 -6.29
CA ILE A 30 -17.11 -11.02 -6.51
C ILE A 30 -17.32 -9.53 -6.19
N GLU A 31 -18.44 -8.94 -6.60
CA GLU A 31 -18.74 -7.53 -6.32
C GLU A 31 -19.00 -7.25 -4.84
N GLU A 32 -19.76 -8.11 -4.17
CA GLU A 32 -20.01 -8.05 -2.72
C GLU A 32 -18.70 -8.16 -1.93
N ASN A 33 -17.83 -9.11 -2.29
CA ASN A 33 -16.50 -9.22 -1.69
C ASN A 33 -15.62 -8.00 -1.99
N ARG A 34 -15.69 -7.40 -3.19
CA ARG A 34 -14.95 -6.17 -3.51
C ARG A 34 -15.46 -4.97 -2.71
N ALA A 35 -16.75 -4.87 -2.46
CA ALA A 35 -17.32 -3.82 -1.61
C ALA A 35 -16.89 -4.00 -0.15
N TRP A 36 -16.97 -5.24 0.36
CA TRP A 36 -16.51 -5.58 1.70
C TRP A 36 -15.01 -5.33 1.88
N LEU A 37 -14.17 -5.76 0.93
CA LEU A 37 -12.73 -5.50 0.96
C LEU A 37 -12.40 -4.01 0.87
N ARG A 38 -13.16 -3.21 0.11
CA ARG A 38 -13.01 -1.74 0.09
C ARG A 38 -13.37 -1.12 1.43
N GLY A 39 -14.49 -1.52 2.04
CA GLY A 39 -14.89 -1.03 3.37
C GLY A 39 -13.89 -1.44 4.46
N LEU A 40 -13.39 -2.68 4.43
CA LEU A 40 -12.36 -3.15 5.36
C LEU A 40 -11.06 -2.37 5.17
N TYR A 41 -10.69 -2.08 3.92
CA TYR A 41 -9.52 -1.27 3.58
C TYR A 41 -9.68 0.17 4.07
N GLU A 42 -10.86 0.78 3.97
CA GLU A 42 -11.13 2.13 4.49
C GLU A 42 -11.04 2.21 6.02
N VAL A 43 -11.59 1.23 6.73
CA VAL A 43 -11.52 1.16 8.20
C VAL A 43 -10.08 0.96 8.69
N ILE A 44 -9.31 0.10 8.03
CA ILE A 44 -7.89 -0.11 8.36
C ILE A 44 -7.04 1.12 8.01
N ARG A 45 -7.44 1.91 7.00
CA ARG A 45 -6.77 3.16 6.60
C ARG A 45 -6.90 4.29 7.63
N GLU A 46 -7.77 4.16 8.63
CA GLU A 46 -8.14 5.27 9.49
C GLU A 46 -7.34 5.39 10.81
N GLN A 47 -6.47 4.43 11.16
CA GLN A 47 -5.87 4.39 12.52
C GLN A 47 -4.43 3.88 12.60
N ASP A 48 -3.47 4.53 11.93
CA ASP A 48 -2.04 4.29 12.20
C ASP A 48 -1.29 5.61 12.45
N GLU A 49 -0.47 5.63 13.50
CA GLU A 49 0.41 6.77 13.87
C GLU A 49 1.30 7.18 12.69
N ILE A 50 1.66 6.24 11.83
CA ILE A 50 2.41 6.49 10.59
C ILE A 50 1.64 7.41 9.65
N ASP A 51 0.33 7.20 9.49
CA ASP A 51 -0.50 8.02 8.61
C ASP A 51 -0.73 9.41 9.24
N ALA A 52 -0.82 9.49 10.57
CA ALA A 52 -0.91 10.76 11.28
C ALA A 52 0.35 11.62 11.09
N VAL A 53 1.55 11.04 11.23
CA VAL A 53 2.82 11.73 10.97
C VAL A 53 2.92 12.13 9.50
N ALA A 54 2.51 11.25 8.58
CA ALA A 54 2.54 11.53 7.15
C ALA A 54 1.52 12.60 6.72
N ARG A 55 0.46 12.87 7.50
CA ARG A 55 -0.58 13.87 7.19
C ARG A 55 -0.53 15.11 8.10
N ASP A 56 0.42 15.20 9.05
CA ASP A 56 0.51 16.32 9.99
C ASP A 56 0.75 17.66 9.28
N TRP A 57 -0.31 18.48 9.17
CA TRP A 57 -0.28 19.76 8.46
C TRP A 57 0.86 20.70 8.90
N ARG A 58 1.36 20.58 10.14
CA ARG A 58 2.47 21.39 10.67
C ARG A 58 3.79 21.10 9.97
N ARG A 59 3.92 19.92 9.35
CA ARG A 59 5.14 19.41 8.71
C ARG A 59 5.07 19.47 7.18
N ARG A 60 4.21 20.31 6.62
CA ARG A 60 4.03 20.45 5.16
C ARG A 60 5.35 20.68 4.43
N ASN A 61 6.15 21.64 4.90
CA ASN A 61 7.45 21.95 4.27
C ASN A 61 8.40 20.74 4.32
N ASP A 62 8.42 20.00 5.43
CA ASP A 62 9.28 18.82 5.57
C ASP A 62 8.87 17.73 4.57
N ARG A 63 7.57 17.49 4.43
CA ARG A 63 7.03 16.52 3.47
C ARG A 63 7.33 16.93 2.03
N GLU A 64 7.27 18.22 1.72
CA GLU A 64 7.62 18.71 0.39
C GLU A 64 9.10 18.46 0.07
N HIS A 65 10.02 18.69 1.01
CA HIS A 65 11.43 18.31 0.83
C HIS A 65 11.60 16.80 0.63
N ILE A 66 10.90 15.97 1.41
CA ILE A 66 10.96 14.50 1.27
C ILE A 66 10.39 14.05 -0.08
N ARG A 67 9.28 14.64 -0.53
CA ARG A 67 8.66 14.40 -1.84
C ARG A 67 9.64 14.71 -2.97
N GLN A 68 10.24 15.91 -2.94
CA GLN A 68 11.22 16.34 -3.93
C GLN A 68 12.45 15.42 -3.96
N ALA A 69 12.93 15.00 -2.78
CA ALA A 69 14.04 14.07 -2.68
C ALA A 69 13.69 12.69 -3.27
N ILE A 70 12.50 12.14 -2.98
CA ILE A 70 12.04 10.86 -3.56
C ILE A 70 11.97 10.95 -5.10
N ASN A 71 11.32 11.99 -5.63
CA ASN A 71 11.19 12.17 -7.08
C ASN A 71 12.57 12.37 -7.75
N THR A 72 13.49 13.08 -7.09
CA THR A 72 14.87 13.25 -7.58
C THR A 72 15.63 11.93 -7.61
N VAL A 73 15.64 11.17 -6.51
CA VAL A 73 16.27 9.85 -6.43
C VAL A 73 15.70 8.90 -7.48
N ALA A 74 14.37 8.87 -7.63
CA ALA A 74 13.72 8.03 -8.64
C ALA A 74 14.19 8.40 -10.04
N ARG A 75 14.26 9.70 -10.38
CA ARG A 75 14.75 10.16 -11.69
C ARG A 75 16.21 9.75 -11.93
N GLU A 76 17.06 9.87 -10.93
CA GLU A 76 18.50 9.55 -11.04
C GLU A 76 18.78 8.04 -11.07
N ASN A 77 17.92 7.22 -10.47
CA ASN A 77 18.13 5.77 -10.32
C ASN A 77 17.13 4.94 -11.15
N ALA A 78 16.73 5.43 -12.32
CA ALA A 78 15.84 4.72 -13.25
C ALA A 78 14.54 4.21 -12.58
N GLY A 79 13.92 5.05 -11.77
CA GLY A 79 12.69 4.80 -11.03
C GLY A 79 12.87 4.12 -9.67
N HIS A 80 14.10 3.76 -9.28
CA HIS A 80 14.34 3.10 -7.99
C HIS A 80 14.55 4.11 -6.86
N VAL A 81 14.03 3.79 -5.69
CA VAL A 81 14.05 4.62 -4.50
C VAL A 81 14.52 3.80 -3.32
N HIS A 82 15.56 4.29 -2.64
CA HIS A 82 16.06 3.69 -1.41
C HIS A 82 16.40 4.79 -0.40
N ILE A 83 16.14 4.52 0.88
CA ILE A 83 16.23 5.53 1.95
C ILE A 83 17.65 6.12 2.11
N ALA A 84 18.69 5.34 1.83
CA ALA A 84 20.06 5.84 1.89
C ALA A 84 20.37 6.88 0.81
N ASP A 85 19.65 6.84 -0.31
CA ASP A 85 19.84 7.77 -1.42
C ASP A 85 19.01 9.05 -1.20
N ILE A 86 17.93 8.98 -0.41
CA ILE A 86 17.09 10.13 -0.04
C ILE A 86 17.77 11.02 1.00
N ARG A 87 18.33 10.43 2.07
CA ARG A 87 18.84 11.17 3.24
C ARG A 87 19.84 12.30 2.90
N PRO A 88 20.79 12.12 1.97
CA PRO A 88 21.72 13.19 1.59
C PRO A 88 21.07 14.43 0.96
N LEU A 89 19.86 14.28 0.39
CA LEU A 89 19.12 15.38 -0.25
C LEU A 89 18.25 16.17 0.74
N LEU A 90 18.11 15.69 1.98
CA LEU A 90 17.24 16.32 2.96
C LEU A 90 17.98 17.42 3.72
N PRO A 91 17.32 18.57 3.99
CA PRO A 91 17.85 19.57 4.92
C PRO A 91 18.11 18.97 6.31
N GLY A 92 19.14 19.46 7.00
CA GLY A 92 19.52 18.95 8.32
C GLY A 92 18.49 19.16 9.44
N HIS A 93 17.45 19.99 9.21
CA HIS A 93 16.36 20.20 10.16
C HIS A 93 15.26 19.14 10.07
N ILE A 94 15.25 18.31 9.03
CA ILE A 94 14.25 17.25 8.85
C ILE A 94 14.50 16.14 9.86
N ASP A 95 13.47 15.84 10.64
CA ASP A 95 13.49 14.74 11.62
C ASP A 95 13.77 13.39 10.91
N PRO A 96 14.81 12.63 11.33
CA PRO A 96 15.21 11.37 10.72
C PRO A 96 14.11 10.29 10.63
N HIS A 97 13.04 10.40 11.43
CA HIS A 97 11.91 9.47 11.41
C HIS A 97 10.91 9.75 10.29
N GLN A 98 10.81 11.01 9.82
CA GLN A 98 9.82 11.41 8.83
C GLN A 98 9.98 10.74 7.45
N PRO A 99 11.20 10.60 6.88
CA PRO A 99 11.34 9.99 5.56
C PRO A 99 10.84 8.55 5.52
N GLY A 100 11.07 7.78 6.60
CA GLY A 100 10.57 6.41 6.72
C GLY A 100 9.05 6.37 6.78
N ALA A 101 8.43 7.21 7.62
CA ALA A 101 6.97 7.32 7.72
C ALA A 101 6.34 7.72 6.37
N TYR A 102 6.93 8.71 5.68
CA TYR A 102 6.46 9.15 4.38
C TYR A 102 6.57 8.06 3.31
N ILE A 103 7.70 7.33 3.23
CA ILE A 103 7.84 6.17 2.33
C ILE A 103 6.75 5.14 2.60
N CYS A 104 6.49 4.78 3.86
CA CYS A 104 5.44 3.83 4.22
C CYS A 104 4.07 4.30 3.74
N ALA A 105 3.74 5.59 3.93
CA ALA A 105 2.49 6.15 3.43
C ALA A 105 2.39 6.08 1.90
N GLN A 106 3.47 6.37 1.17
CA GLN A 106 3.49 6.28 -0.30
C GLN A 106 3.37 4.84 -0.82
N VAL A 107 3.90 3.86 -0.07
CA VAL A 107 3.69 2.43 -0.37
C VAL A 107 2.22 2.06 -0.19
N ARG A 108 1.58 2.49 0.91
CA ARG A 108 0.13 2.27 1.14
C ARG A 108 -0.73 2.90 0.05
N MET A 109 -0.34 4.07 -0.45
CA MET A 109 -1.01 4.73 -1.58
C MET A 109 -0.71 4.09 -2.95
N GLY A 110 0.12 3.05 -3.00
CA GLY A 110 0.49 2.38 -4.26
C GLY A 110 1.43 3.17 -5.17
N ARG A 111 1.99 4.28 -4.67
CA ARG A 111 2.93 5.13 -5.43
C ARG A 111 4.35 4.57 -5.42
N LEU A 112 4.74 3.94 -4.32
CA LEU A 112 5.98 3.17 -4.23
C LEU A 112 5.65 1.68 -4.18
N ILE A 113 6.22 0.93 -5.11
CA ILE A 113 6.01 -0.52 -5.21
C ILE A 113 7.27 -1.24 -4.70
N PRO A 114 7.15 -2.13 -3.70
CA PRO A 114 8.27 -2.95 -3.25
C PRO A 114 8.87 -3.77 -4.40
N THR A 115 10.18 -3.75 -4.60
CA THR A 115 10.83 -4.53 -5.67
C THR A 115 11.27 -5.93 -5.25
N GLY A 116 11.17 -6.23 -3.94
CA GLY A 116 11.75 -7.43 -3.33
C GLY A 116 13.28 -7.34 -3.14
N GLN A 117 13.94 -6.30 -3.66
CA GLN A 117 15.36 -6.08 -3.44
C GLN A 117 15.61 -5.32 -2.14
N TYR A 118 16.77 -5.58 -1.55
CA TYR A 118 17.19 -4.98 -0.30
C TYR A 118 18.63 -4.48 -0.43
N ARG A 119 18.90 -3.27 0.08
CA ARG A 119 20.23 -2.64 0.07
C ARG A 119 20.64 -2.24 1.49
N PRO A 120 21.95 -2.22 1.80
CA PRO A 120 22.43 -1.72 3.07
C PRO A 120 22.17 -0.21 3.20
N ASN A 121 21.90 0.26 4.42
CA ASN A 121 21.62 1.67 4.71
C ASN A 121 22.85 2.60 4.62
N GLY A 122 24.03 2.06 4.37
CA GLY A 122 25.21 2.81 3.92
C GLY A 122 25.95 3.69 4.94
N GLN A 123 25.34 4.17 6.05
CA GLN A 123 26.05 5.08 6.99
C GLN A 123 25.76 4.93 8.51
N HIS A 124 26.71 5.43 9.31
CA HIS A 124 27.40 4.71 10.39
C HIS A 124 26.97 4.98 11.85
N LYS A 125 25.99 5.86 12.12
CA LYS A 125 25.62 6.25 13.50
C LYS A 125 24.25 5.74 13.98
N SER A 126 23.45 5.12 13.11
CA SER A 126 22.13 4.58 13.46
C SER A 126 22.22 3.14 13.99
N ARG A 127 21.40 2.80 14.99
CA ARG A 127 21.20 1.42 15.47
C ARG A 127 20.79 0.46 14.34
N ASN A 128 20.17 0.98 13.28
CA ASN A 128 19.69 0.20 12.13
C ASN A 128 20.65 0.23 10.93
N ARG A 129 21.91 0.66 11.09
CA ARG A 129 22.88 0.78 9.99
C ARG A 129 23.13 -0.52 9.24
N THR A 130 23.10 -1.66 9.95
CA THR A 130 23.34 -3.00 9.39
C THR A 130 22.08 -3.65 8.87
N LYS A 131 20.90 -3.13 9.20
CA LYS A 131 19.64 -3.70 8.74
C LYS A 131 19.42 -3.27 7.29
N PRO A 132 19.33 -4.21 6.34
CA PRO A 132 19.02 -3.87 4.98
C PRO A 132 17.63 -3.22 4.91
N ALA A 133 17.49 -2.20 4.07
CA ALA A 133 16.22 -1.57 3.77
C ALA A 133 15.77 -1.94 2.36
N GLN A 134 14.46 -1.99 2.18
CA GLN A 134 13.85 -2.36 0.91
C GLN A 134 14.07 -1.26 -0.13
N VAL A 135 14.31 -1.68 -1.37
CA VAL A 135 14.27 -0.81 -2.54
C VAL A 135 12.85 -0.79 -3.09
N TYR A 136 12.39 0.39 -3.46
CA TYR A 136 11.08 0.61 -4.04
C TYR A 136 11.22 1.09 -5.48
N ARG A 137 10.21 0.84 -6.30
CA ARG A 137 10.04 1.46 -7.62
C ARG A 137 8.95 2.51 -7.54
N LEU A 138 9.23 3.71 -8.03
CA LEU A 138 8.25 4.77 -8.16
C LEU A 138 7.31 4.44 -9.33
N ALA A 139 6.05 4.13 -9.02
CA ALA A 139 5.03 3.76 -9.99
C ALA A 139 4.51 4.97 -10.77
N ALA A 140 4.39 6.10 -10.09
CA ALA A 140 3.99 7.39 -10.65
C ALA A 140 4.63 8.52 -9.83
N PRO A 141 4.91 9.70 -10.44
CA PRO A 141 5.39 10.86 -9.70
C PRO A 141 4.51 11.19 -8.50
N ILE A 142 5.14 11.55 -7.37
CA ILE A 142 4.39 12.00 -6.19
C ILE A 142 3.99 13.46 -6.44
N PRO A 143 2.67 13.78 -6.50
CA PRO A 143 2.17 15.11 -6.82
C PRO A 143 2.53 16.10 -5.72
N GLU A 144 2.59 17.37 -6.09
CA GLU A 144 2.73 18.48 -5.15
C GLU A 144 1.59 18.48 -4.14
N GLU A 145 1.86 18.94 -2.93
CA GLU A 145 0.82 19.09 -1.92
C GLU A 145 -0.05 20.31 -2.24
N GLU A 146 -1.34 20.07 -2.50
CA GLU A 146 -2.34 21.12 -2.68
C GLU A 146 -2.31 22.10 -1.49
N SER A 147 -2.43 23.39 -1.81
CA SER A 147 -2.23 24.50 -0.86
C SER A 147 -3.44 24.80 -0.01
#